data_AF-A0A133PRG5-F1
#
_entry.id   AF-A0A133PRG5-F1
#
_cell.length_a   1.000
_cell.length_b   1.000
_cell.length_c   1.000
_cell.angle_alpha   90.00
_cell.angle_beta   90.00
_cell.angle_gamma   90.00
#
_symmetry.space_group_name_H-M   'P 1'
#
loop_
_entity.id
_entity.type
_entity.pdbx_description
1 polymer ?
#
loop_
_entity_poly.entity_id
_entity_poly.type
_entity_poly.pdbx_seq_one_letter_code
_entity_poly.pdbx_strand_id
1 'polypeptide(L)'
;MSVDRFQEKYPNISTYCFSANNPIGILDIGGDSLRIDNKNLSLLYIDGKLYRQNGIQYTDKLKGFTKKVVSALDVLRKGTEGASMISELQSSSNNFVIKDGASEFKESNVTKAYAQQIQNDPSATAQKEALLNKGIDLSGGSGGTIFWNSYGAVLATLEGGQVSKETDLAHEMFHALDANRGLLDSRSENGIKRSEWQAVFRENILREQLGRPLRTHYRTNKDQDGNFVKGSGPSMLSDKNKPILPVWYKH
;
A
#
# COMPACT_ATOMS: atom_id res chain seq x y z
N MET A 1 -16.73 5.84 -23.67
CA MET A 1 -15.52 6.66 -23.85
C MET A 1 -15.79 7.99 -23.16
N SER A 2 -15.15 8.23 -22.02
CA SER A 2 -15.39 9.44 -21.22
C SER A 2 -14.76 10.63 -21.92
N VAL A 3 -15.53 11.70 -22.02
CA VAL A 3 -15.09 13.03 -22.44
C VAL A 3 -14.02 13.52 -21.45
N ASP A 4 -12.94 14.14 -21.95
CA ASP A 4 -11.93 14.75 -21.09
C ASP A 4 -12.59 15.83 -20.22
N ARG A 5 -12.41 15.72 -18.91
CA ARG A 5 -12.99 16.61 -17.90
C ARG A 5 -12.57 18.09 -18.04
N PHE A 6 -11.58 18.39 -18.86
CA PHE A 6 -11.11 19.74 -19.15
C PHE A 6 -11.52 20.27 -20.53
N GLN A 7 -12.27 19.51 -21.32
CA GLN A 7 -12.69 19.91 -22.68
C GLN A 7 -13.50 21.21 -22.71
N GLU A 8 -14.38 21.44 -21.73
CA GLU A 8 -15.19 22.67 -21.66
C GLU A 8 -14.33 23.94 -21.51
N LYS A 9 -13.11 23.80 -20.98
CA LYS A 9 -12.22 24.94 -20.72
C LYS A 9 -11.28 25.24 -21.89
N TYR A 10 -11.10 24.30 -22.82
CA TYR A 10 -10.16 24.41 -23.95
C TYR A 10 -10.77 23.85 -25.26
N PRO A 11 -11.80 24.50 -25.83
CA PRO A 11 -12.51 24.02 -27.03
C PRO A 11 -11.63 23.92 -28.29
N ASN A 12 -10.44 24.53 -28.25
CA ASN A 12 -9.52 24.63 -29.38
C ASN A 12 -8.48 23.48 -29.39
N ILE A 13 -8.51 22.59 -28.41
CA ILE A 13 -7.61 21.44 -28.29
C ILE A 13 -8.45 20.19 -28.53
N SER A 14 -8.08 19.39 -29.54
CA SER A 14 -8.76 18.13 -29.83
C SER A 14 -8.70 17.20 -28.61
N THR A 15 -9.80 16.52 -28.32
CA THR A 15 -9.90 15.47 -27.28
C THR A 15 -8.95 14.30 -27.50
N TYR A 16 -8.36 14.18 -28.68
CA TYR A 16 -7.35 13.18 -29.02
C TYR A 16 -5.92 13.69 -28.86
N CYS A 17 -5.72 14.95 -28.43
CA CYS A 17 -4.41 15.54 -28.23
C CYS A 17 -3.96 15.34 -26.77
N PHE A 18 -3.32 14.19 -26.54
CA PHE A 18 -2.87 13.66 -25.24
C PHE A 18 -1.97 14.59 -24.39
N SER A 19 -1.51 15.71 -24.95
CA SER A 19 -0.60 16.65 -24.28
C SER A 19 -0.71 18.08 -24.82
N ALA A 20 -1.81 18.44 -25.50
CA ALA A 20 -1.96 19.74 -26.17
C ALA A 20 -0.75 20.12 -27.06
N ASN A 21 -0.14 19.14 -27.74
CA ASN A 21 1.09 19.26 -28.53
C ASN A 21 2.35 19.72 -27.74
N ASN A 22 2.41 19.52 -26.42
CA ASN A 22 3.59 19.84 -25.61
C ASN A 22 4.10 18.63 -24.78
N PRO A 23 4.76 17.66 -25.43
CA PRO A 23 5.23 16.43 -24.78
C PRO A 23 6.40 16.63 -23.79
N ILE A 24 6.93 17.86 -23.66
CA ILE A 24 8.03 18.19 -22.73
C ILE A 24 7.50 18.77 -21.41
N GLY A 25 6.27 19.31 -21.40
CA GLY A 25 5.70 20.01 -20.23
C GLY A 25 4.59 19.27 -19.48
N ILE A 26 4.00 18.22 -20.07
CA ILE A 26 2.90 17.44 -19.48
C ILE A 26 3.34 15.98 -19.41
N LEU A 27 3.83 15.57 -18.25
CA LEU A 27 3.93 14.16 -17.87
C LEU A 27 2.51 13.59 -17.84
N ASP A 28 2.31 12.50 -18.57
CA ASP A 28 1.07 11.72 -18.59
C ASP A 28 0.68 11.28 -17.15
N ILE A 29 -0.51 11.69 -16.74
CA ILE A 29 -1.08 11.64 -15.37
C ILE A 29 -1.63 10.24 -15.00
N GLY A 30 -1.14 9.17 -15.62
CA GLY A 30 -1.26 7.82 -15.07
C GLY A 30 -0.31 7.53 -13.90
N GLY A 31 0.71 8.39 -13.71
CA GLY A 31 1.82 8.18 -12.79
C GLY A 31 1.80 9.02 -11.51
N ASP A 32 0.68 9.68 -11.18
CA ASP A 32 0.54 10.59 -10.02
C ASP A 32 0.24 9.89 -8.69
N SER A 33 0.48 8.59 -8.66
CA SER A 33 -0.27 7.67 -7.81
C SER A 33 0.45 7.29 -6.53
N LEU A 34 1.77 7.43 -6.45
CA LEU A 34 2.51 7.24 -5.20
C LEU A 34 3.22 8.52 -4.77
N ARG A 35 2.67 9.20 -3.77
CA ARG A 35 3.18 10.49 -3.28
C ARG A 35 3.81 10.34 -1.91
N ILE A 36 4.80 11.19 -1.63
CA ILE A 36 5.43 11.33 -0.32
C ILE A 36 5.11 12.72 0.20
N ASP A 37 4.35 12.78 1.29
CA ASP A 37 3.94 14.02 1.93
C ASP A 37 4.74 14.26 3.21
N ASN A 38 5.38 15.42 3.27
CA ASN A 38 6.11 15.89 4.43
C ASN A 38 5.76 17.35 4.68
N LYS A 39 4.73 17.58 5.51
CA LYS A 39 4.19 18.89 5.96
C LYS A 39 4.02 19.94 4.86
N ASN A 40 5.11 20.54 4.40
CA ASN A 40 5.14 21.62 3.41
C ASN A 40 5.51 21.15 1.99
N LEU A 41 5.77 19.84 1.81
CA LEU A 41 6.26 19.30 0.55
C LEU A 41 5.54 18.00 0.22
N SER A 42 4.94 17.94 -0.98
CA SER A 42 4.34 16.74 -1.55
C SER A 42 5.08 16.41 -2.84
N LEU A 43 5.75 15.26 -2.89
CA LEU A 43 6.52 14.81 -4.03
C LEU A 43 5.95 13.54 -4.60
N LEU A 44 5.85 13.50 -5.92
CA LEU A 44 5.49 12.30 -6.65
C LEU A 44 6.71 11.40 -6.79
N TYR A 45 6.56 10.11 -6.48
CA TYR A 45 7.59 9.10 -6.68
C TYR A 45 7.34 8.34 -7.97
N ILE A 46 8.32 8.33 -8.86
CA ILE A 46 8.32 7.53 -10.09
C ILE A 46 9.72 6.92 -10.25
N ASP A 47 9.80 5.60 -10.16
CA ASP A 47 11.00 4.81 -10.43
C ASP A 47 12.28 5.31 -9.73
N GLY A 48 12.16 5.71 -8.46
CA GLY A 48 13.30 6.16 -7.65
C GLY A 48 13.62 7.64 -7.84
N LYS A 49 12.89 8.34 -8.71
CA LYS A 49 12.96 9.78 -8.89
C LYS A 49 11.75 10.44 -8.23
N LEU A 50 11.94 11.70 -7.85
CA LEU A 50 10.92 12.52 -7.23
C LEU A 50 10.57 13.69 -8.14
N TYR A 51 9.29 14.06 -8.18
CA TYR A 51 8.80 15.17 -8.99
C TYR A 51 7.88 16.05 -8.14
N ARG A 52 7.93 17.36 -8.40
CA ARG A 52 6.99 18.33 -7.80
C ARG A 52 5.65 18.25 -8.53
N GLN A 53 4.62 18.89 -7.96
CA GLN A 53 3.29 19.00 -8.59
C GLN A 53 3.29 19.64 -9.98
N ASN A 54 4.29 20.46 -10.29
CA ASN A 54 4.45 21.07 -11.60
C ASN A 54 5.25 20.20 -12.59
N GLY A 55 5.46 18.92 -12.28
CA GLY A 55 6.19 17.96 -13.13
C GLY A 55 7.71 18.11 -13.13
N ILE A 56 8.25 19.14 -12.47
CA ILE A 56 9.71 19.35 -12.41
C ILE A 56 10.33 18.32 -11.46
N GLN A 57 11.37 17.62 -11.93
CA GLN A 57 12.12 16.70 -11.10
C GLN A 57 12.69 17.41 -9.86
N TYR A 58 12.43 16.84 -8.69
CA TYR A 58 12.96 17.29 -7.42
C TYR A 58 14.39 16.75 -7.26
N THR A 59 15.38 17.62 -7.40
CA THR A 59 16.82 17.29 -7.29
C THR A 59 17.47 17.81 -6.01
N ASP A 60 16.71 18.50 -5.15
CA ASP A 60 17.27 19.01 -3.89
C ASP A 60 17.68 17.85 -2.97
N LYS A 61 18.63 18.13 -2.09
CA LYS A 61 19.10 17.15 -1.10
C LYS A 61 17.93 16.68 -0.21
N LEU A 62 17.63 15.38 -0.27
CA LEU A 62 16.61 14.75 0.57
C LEU A 62 16.96 14.86 2.06
N LYS A 63 15.97 15.23 2.87
CA LYS A 63 16.08 15.38 4.33
C LYS A 63 14.86 14.78 5.04
N GLY A 64 15.01 14.54 6.34
CA GLY A 64 13.92 14.15 7.23
C GLY A 64 13.16 12.91 6.75
N PHE A 65 11.83 12.97 6.86
CA PHE A 65 10.92 11.88 6.50
C PHE A 65 11.05 11.46 5.03
N THR A 66 11.09 12.42 4.10
CA THR A 66 11.23 12.12 2.65
C THR A 66 12.46 11.27 2.34
N LYS A 67 13.62 11.58 2.96
CA LYS A 67 14.83 10.76 2.80
C LYS A 67 14.62 9.33 3.30
N LYS A 68 13.97 9.17 4.45
CA LYS A 68 13.70 7.85 5.05
C LYS A 68 12.79 7.02 4.15
N VAL A 69 11.74 7.62 3.58
CA VAL A 69 10.81 6.93 2.66
C VAL A 69 11.55 6.46 1.40
N VAL A 70 12.27 7.35 0.72
CA VAL A 70 13.03 6.97 -0.50
C VAL A 70 14.03 5.86 -0.20
N SER A 71 14.78 5.97 0.92
CA SER A 71 15.75 4.92 1.31
C SER A 71 15.06 3.58 1.60
N ALA A 72 13.86 3.60 2.19
CA ALA A 72 13.08 2.39 2.42
C ALA A 72 12.61 1.78 1.10
N LEU A 73 12.00 2.59 0.21
CA LEU A 73 11.56 2.14 -1.12
C LEU A 73 12.72 1.53 -1.93
N ASP A 74 13.92 2.12 -1.88
CA ASP A 74 15.12 1.58 -2.53
C ASP A 74 15.50 0.19 -1.99
N VAL A 75 15.34 -0.06 -0.69
CA VAL A 75 15.54 -1.39 -0.11
C VAL A 75 14.45 -2.35 -0.56
N LEU A 76 13.19 -1.92 -0.53
CA LEU A 76 12.04 -2.75 -0.92
C LEU A 76 12.13 -3.23 -2.37
N ARG A 77 12.62 -2.38 -3.28
CA ARG A 77 12.81 -2.71 -4.70
C ARG A 77 13.88 -3.78 -4.96
N LYS A 78 14.71 -4.12 -3.97
CA LYS A 78 15.68 -5.23 -4.09
C LYS A 78 15.00 -6.61 -4.07
N GLY A 79 13.81 -6.71 -3.50
CA GLY A 79 12.96 -7.90 -3.57
C GLY A 79 11.93 -7.78 -4.70
N THR A 80 11.64 -8.88 -5.39
CA THR A 80 10.66 -8.91 -6.48
C THR A 80 9.25 -8.58 -6.01
N GLU A 81 8.88 -8.97 -4.79
CA GLU A 81 7.58 -8.67 -4.18
C GLU A 81 7.42 -7.15 -3.94
N GLY A 82 8.45 -6.53 -3.34
CA GLY A 82 8.47 -5.10 -3.09
C GLY A 82 8.54 -4.27 -4.37
N ALA A 83 9.33 -4.71 -5.35
CA ALA A 83 9.40 -4.07 -6.66
C ALA A 83 8.05 -4.10 -7.40
N SER A 84 7.36 -5.25 -7.39
CA SER A 84 6.05 -5.41 -8.02
C SER A 84 4.99 -4.54 -7.36
N MET A 85 4.95 -4.54 -6.03
CA MET A 85 4.06 -3.68 -5.24
C MET A 85 4.28 -2.20 -5.57
N ILE A 86 5.53 -1.73 -5.52
CA ILE A 86 5.85 -0.32 -5.83
C ILE A 86 5.46 0.02 -7.26
N SER A 87 5.76 -0.87 -8.20
CA SER A 87 5.43 -0.68 -9.62
C SER A 87 3.93 -0.52 -9.83
N GLU A 88 3.11 -1.35 -9.20
CA GLU A 88 1.66 -1.27 -9.34
C GLU A 88 1.08 -0.01 -8.68
N LEU A 89 1.53 0.33 -7.46
CA LEU A 89 1.04 1.51 -6.75
C LEU A 89 1.40 2.81 -7.47
N GLN A 90 2.61 2.91 -8.03
CA GLN A 90 3.03 4.12 -8.76
C GLN A 90 2.36 4.27 -10.13
N SER A 91 1.86 3.18 -10.74
CA SER A 91 1.17 3.18 -12.04
C SER A 91 -0.36 3.07 -11.94
N SER A 92 -0.92 3.09 -10.73
CA SER A 92 -2.35 2.90 -10.53
C SER A 92 -3.15 4.13 -10.96
N SER A 93 -4.45 3.99 -11.24
CA SER A 93 -5.37 5.13 -11.31
C SER A 93 -5.83 5.63 -9.94
N ASN A 94 -5.54 4.88 -8.88
CA ASN A 94 -5.79 5.22 -7.49
C ASN A 94 -4.59 5.96 -6.87
N ASN A 95 -4.85 6.96 -6.04
CA ASN A 95 -3.79 7.74 -5.38
C ASN A 95 -3.44 7.21 -3.99
N PHE A 96 -2.15 7.10 -3.73
CA PHE A 96 -1.51 6.66 -2.50
C PHE A 96 -0.59 7.75 -1.97
N VAL A 97 -0.67 8.03 -0.68
CA VAL A 97 0.16 9.06 -0.04
C VAL A 97 0.85 8.48 1.18
N ILE A 98 2.18 8.48 1.18
CA ILE A 98 3.00 8.09 2.32
C ILE A 98 3.18 9.31 3.25
N LYS A 99 2.80 9.17 4.53
CA LYS A 99 2.87 10.20 5.57
C LYS A 99 3.53 9.69 6.84
N ASP A 100 4.17 10.60 7.57
CA ASP A 100 4.69 10.30 8.91
C ASP A 100 3.51 10.12 9.88
N GLY A 101 3.55 9.07 10.69
CA GLY A 101 2.48 8.72 11.62
C GLY A 101 2.70 7.38 12.30
N ALA A 102 1.74 6.92 13.10
CA ALA A 102 1.70 5.51 13.49
C ALA A 102 1.48 4.66 12.23
N SER A 103 2.16 3.51 12.11
CA SER A 103 2.02 2.66 10.93
C SER A 103 0.59 2.14 10.82
N GLU A 104 -0.10 2.55 9.74
CA GLU A 104 -1.44 2.13 9.37
C GLU A 104 -1.75 2.55 7.92
N PHE A 105 -2.53 1.75 7.21
CA PHE A 105 -3.15 2.16 5.96
C PHE A 105 -4.60 2.62 6.18
N LYS A 106 -4.95 3.74 5.55
CA LYS A 106 -6.33 4.27 5.51
C LYS A 106 -6.79 4.46 4.08
N GLU A 107 -7.70 3.61 3.65
CA GLU A 107 -8.37 3.70 2.36
C GLU A 107 -9.18 4.99 2.22
N SER A 108 -9.23 5.56 1.01
CA SER A 108 -10.07 6.72 0.70
C SER A 108 -11.51 6.35 0.36
N ASN A 109 -11.76 5.11 -0.07
CA ASN A 109 -13.08 4.58 -0.37
C ASN A 109 -13.22 3.15 0.16
N VAL A 110 -13.87 3.00 1.31
CA VAL A 110 -14.12 1.70 1.96
C VAL A 110 -14.87 0.75 1.04
N THR A 111 -15.94 1.20 0.37
CA THR A 111 -16.73 0.32 -0.51
C THR A 111 -15.89 -0.28 -1.63
N LYS A 112 -15.01 0.51 -2.25
CA LYS A 112 -14.10 0.03 -3.31
C LYS A 112 -12.97 -0.82 -2.75
N ALA A 113 -12.39 -0.43 -1.62
CA ALA A 113 -11.27 -1.17 -1.00
C ALA A 113 -11.66 -2.60 -0.59
N TYR A 114 -12.91 -2.81 -0.17
CA TYR A 114 -13.47 -4.10 0.26
C TYR A 114 -14.43 -4.70 -0.79
N ALA A 115 -14.33 -4.27 -2.05
CA ALA A 115 -15.30 -4.63 -3.09
C ALA A 115 -15.43 -6.14 -3.31
N GLN A 116 -14.33 -6.89 -3.22
CA GLN A 116 -14.33 -8.33 -3.41
C GLN A 116 -15.03 -9.06 -2.26
N GLN A 117 -14.85 -8.61 -1.02
CA GLN A 117 -15.61 -9.10 0.13
C GLN A 117 -17.10 -8.85 -0.07
N ILE A 118 -17.50 -7.62 -0.42
CA ILE A 118 -18.90 -7.26 -0.66
C ILE A 118 -19.53 -8.12 -1.76
N GLN A 119 -18.77 -8.43 -2.81
CA GLN A 119 -19.29 -9.19 -3.95
C GLN A 119 -19.47 -10.68 -3.67
N ASN A 120 -18.61 -11.26 -2.83
CA ASN A 120 -18.46 -12.72 -2.69
C ASN A 120 -18.88 -13.26 -1.31
N ASP A 121 -19.00 -12.41 -0.29
CA ASP A 121 -19.43 -12.84 1.03
C ASP A 121 -20.96 -12.97 1.08
N PRO A 122 -21.51 -14.16 1.38
CA PRO A 122 -22.96 -14.33 1.50
C PRO A 122 -23.60 -13.41 2.53
N SER A 123 -22.88 -13.05 3.61
CA SER A 123 -23.35 -12.12 4.64
C SER A 123 -23.45 -10.67 4.15
N ALA A 124 -22.80 -10.32 3.04
CA ALA A 124 -22.83 -9.00 2.43
C ALA A 124 -23.90 -8.87 1.32
N THR A 125 -24.73 -9.90 1.07
CA THR A 125 -25.71 -9.90 -0.04
C THR A 125 -26.63 -8.68 -0.02
N ALA A 126 -27.23 -8.35 1.13
CA ALA A 126 -28.11 -7.19 1.24
C ALA A 126 -27.37 -5.85 1.01
N GLN A 127 -26.12 -5.76 1.47
CA GLN A 127 -25.26 -4.59 1.22
C GLN A 127 -24.96 -4.47 -0.28
N LYS A 128 -24.58 -5.56 -0.92
CA LYS A 128 -24.32 -5.62 -2.37
C LYS A 128 -25.53 -5.15 -3.17
N GLU A 129 -26.71 -5.69 -2.90
CA GLU A 129 -27.96 -5.29 -3.56
C GLU A 129 -28.25 -3.80 -3.36
N ALA A 130 -28.12 -3.30 -2.13
CA ALA A 130 -28.34 -1.89 -1.82
C ALA A 130 -27.36 -0.95 -2.56
N LEU A 131 -26.11 -1.36 -2.74
CA LEU A 131 -25.10 -0.59 -3.49
C LEU A 131 -25.41 -0.61 -4.99
N LEU A 132 -25.73 -1.78 -5.56
CA LEU A 132 -26.07 -1.92 -6.98
C LEU A 132 -27.35 -1.17 -7.35
N ASN A 133 -28.37 -1.19 -6.49
CA ASN A 133 -29.61 -0.43 -6.70
C ASN A 133 -29.38 1.09 -6.68
N LYS A 134 -28.29 1.56 -6.06
CA LYS A 134 -27.84 2.97 -6.09
C LYS A 134 -26.93 3.28 -7.29
N GLY A 135 -26.69 2.31 -8.18
CA GLY A 135 -25.78 2.45 -9.31
C GLY A 135 -24.31 2.51 -8.91
N ILE A 136 -23.95 2.05 -7.71
CA ILE A 136 -22.55 2.04 -7.25
C ILE A 136 -21.82 0.89 -7.92
N ASP A 137 -20.80 1.24 -8.71
CA ASP A 137 -19.90 0.28 -9.32
C ASP A 137 -18.94 -0.32 -8.26
N LEU A 138 -18.81 -1.65 -8.26
CA LEU A 138 -17.93 -2.42 -7.37
C LEU A 138 -16.68 -2.96 -8.08
N SER A 139 -16.38 -2.52 -9.30
CA SER A 139 -15.13 -2.85 -9.98
C SER A 139 -13.94 -2.00 -9.49
N GLY A 140 -12.72 -2.49 -9.68
CA GLY A 140 -11.50 -1.79 -9.25
C GLY A 140 -11.29 -1.79 -7.74
N GLY A 141 -10.63 -0.76 -7.24
CA GLY A 141 -10.30 -0.62 -5.81
C GLY A 141 -10.15 0.83 -5.38
N SER A 142 -9.41 1.05 -4.30
CA SER A 142 -9.24 2.35 -3.65
C SER A 142 -7.77 2.71 -3.48
N GLY A 143 -7.50 4.01 -3.60
CA GLY A 143 -6.30 4.65 -3.06
C GLY A 143 -6.37 4.79 -1.53
N GLY A 144 -5.42 5.51 -0.95
CA GLY A 144 -5.41 5.78 0.49
C GLY A 144 -4.17 6.50 0.99
N THR A 145 -4.11 6.69 2.31
CA THR A 145 -2.93 7.20 2.99
C THR A 145 -2.22 6.05 3.70
N ILE A 146 -0.93 5.92 3.44
CA ILE A 146 0.00 5.01 4.11
C ILE A 146 0.68 5.83 5.20
N PHE A 147 0.24 5.71 6.44
CA PHE A 147 0.99 6.26 7.56
C PHE A 147 2.11 5.29 7.92
N TRP A 148 3.30 5.82 8.18
CA TRP A 148 4.47 5.01 8.48
C TRP A 148 5.25 5.60 9.65
N ASN A 149 5.43 4.79 10.68
CA ASN A 149 6.38 5.07 11.74
C ASN A 149 7.78 4.73 11.26
N SER A 150 8.52 5.75 10.85
CA SER A 150 9.87 5.57 10.30
C SER A 150 10.92 5.02 11.29
N TYR A 151 10.56 4.83 12.56
CA TYR A 151 11.36 4.11 13.56
C TYR A 151 11.07 2.61 13.62
N GLY A 152 9.93 2.18 13.06
CA GLY A 152 9.45 0.80 13.05
C GLY A 152 8.93 0.32 14.42
N ALA A 153 8.37 -0.89 14.41
CA ALA A 153 8.00 -1.63 15.61
C ALA A 153 8.87 -2.88 15.78
N VAL A 154 8.99 -3.36 17.02
CA VAL A 154 9.58 -4.68 17.28
C VAL A 154 8.58 -5.75 16.86
N LEU A 155 9.02 -6.68 16.02
CA LEU A 155 8.25 -7.80 15.51
C LEU A 155 8.86 -9.11 16.01
N ALA A 156 8.02 -10.11 16.30
CA ALA A 156 8.48 -11.45 16.61
C ALA A 156 8.97 -12.14 15.34
N THR A 157 10.23 -12.56 15.31
CA THR A 157 10.84 -13.23 14.15
C THR A 157 11.51 -14.55 14.51
N LEU A 158 12.03 -15.27 13.51
CA LEU A 158 12.83 -16.48 13.71
C LEU A 158 14.12 -16.23 14.53
N GLU A 159 14.59 -14.98 14.58
CA GLU A 159 15.76 -14.56 15.38
C GLU A 159 15.34 -13.71 16.61
N GLY A 160 14.12 -13.92 17.11
CA GLY A 160 13.57 -13.17 18.24
C GLY A 160 12.98 -11.82 17.85
N GLY A 161 12.96 -10.87 18.79
CA GLY A 161 12.39 -9.54 18.58
C GLY A 161 13.29 -8.68 17.69
N GLN A 162 12.84 -8.34 16.48
CA GLN A 162 13.62 -7.55 15.53
C GLN A 162 12.83 -6.33 15.06
N VAL A 163 13.51 -5.21 14.84
CA VAL A 163 12.94 -4.01 14.22
C VAL A 163 13.35 -3.95 12.76
N SER A 164 12.38 -3.80 11.86
CA SER A 164 12.64 -3.66 10.43
C SER A 164 11.72 -2.60 9.85
N LYS A 165 12.19 -1.35 9.88
CA LYS A 165 11.42 -0.18 9.43
C LYS A 165 11.02 -0.26 7.96
N GLU A 166 11.83 -0.90 7.11
CA GLU A 166 11.50 -1.05 5.69
C GLU A 166 10.32 -2.02 5.50
N THR A 167 10.35 -3.17 6.17
CA THR A 167 9.24 -4.13 6.07
C THR A 167 7.98 -3.67 6.81
N ASP A 168 8.13 -2.78 7.80
CA ASP A 168 7.02 -2.07 8.43
C ASP A 168 6.31 -1.14 7.44
N LEU A 169 7.06 -0.36 6.65
CA LEU A 169 6.46 0.39 5.53
C LEU A 169 5.82 -0.56 4.51
N ALA A 170 6.51 -1.65 4.16
CA ALA A 170 5.98 -2.61 3.19
C ALA A 170 4.65 -3.22 3.63
N HIS A 171 4.49 -3.52 4.92
CA HIS A 171 3.24 -4.03 5.50
C HIS A 171 2.05 -3.12 5.16
N GLU A 172 2.18 -1.84 5.44
CA GLU A 172 1.13 -0.85 5.14
C GLU A 172 0.94 -0.65 3.62
N MET A 173 2.01 -0.77 2.84
CA MET A 173 1.92 -0.74 1.38
C MET A 173 1.25 -2.00 0.81
N PHE A 174 1.33 -3.16 1.47
CA PHE A 174 0.58 -4.35 1.06
C PHE A 174 -0.92 -4.20 1.35
N HIS A 175 -1.30 -3.52 2.44
CA HIS A 175 -2.69 -3.08 2.60
C HIS A 175 -3.12 -2.13 1.49
N ALA A 176 -2.27 -1.17 1.11
CA ALA A 176 -2.54 -0.29 -0.01
C ALA A 176 -2.70 -1.04 -1.34
N LEU A 177 -1.87 -2.07 -1.57
CA LEU A 177 -1.95 -2.94 -2.75
C LEU A 177 -3.26 -3.74 -2.78
N ASP A 178 -3.65 -4.34 -1.66
CA ASP A 178 -4.92 -5.05 -1.57
C ASP A 178 -6.10 -4.09 -1.75
N ALA A 179 -6.05 -2.90 -1.16
CA ALA A 179 -7.06 -1.88 -1.37
C ALA A 179 -7.15 -1.44 -2.83
N ASN A 180 -6.01 -1.25 -3.50
CA ASN A 180 -5.93 -0.90 -4.92
C ASN A 180 -6.70 -1.88 -5.81
N ARG A 181 -6.68 -3.15 -5.43
CA ARG A 181 -7.30 -4.27 -6.13
C ARG A 181 -8.72 -4.60 -5.62
N GLY A 182 -9.18 -3.90 -4.58
CA GLY A 182 -10.47 -4.16 -3.93
C GLY A 182 -10.50 -5.44 -3.07
N LEU A 183 -9.34 -5.89 -2.60
CA LEU A 183 -9.10 -7.15 -1.90
C LEU A 183 -8.92 -7.01 -0.38
N LEU A 184 -9.12 -5.81 0.21
CA LEU A 184 -9.15 -5.73 1.67
C LEU A 184 -10.29 -6.61 2.21
N ASP A 185 -10.03 -7.26 3.34
CA ASP A 185 -10.95 -8.19 3.97
C ASP A 185 -11.01 -7.92 5.48
N SER A 186 -12.16 -7.41 5.92
CA SER A 186 -12.39 -6.96 7.30
C SER A 186 -12.76 -8.10 8.24
N ARG A 187 -13.03 -9.30 7.71
CA ARG A 187 -13.38 -10.46 8.52
C ARG A 187 -12.20 -10.87 9.36
N SER A 188 -12.47 -11.57 10.45
CA SER A 188 -11.43 -12.02 11.37
C SER A 188 -11.15 -13.51 11.20
N GLU A 189 -9.87 -13.88 11.33
CA GLU A 189 -9.39 -15.25 11.44
C GLU A 189 -8.40 -15.31 12.61
N ASN A 190 -8.64 -16.18 13.58
CA ASN A 190 -7.80 -16.32 14.80
C ASN A 190 -7.53 -14.99 15.54
N GLY A 191 -8.57 -14.15 15.63
CA GLY A 191 -8.55 -12.90 16.40
C GLY A 191 -7.80 -11.72 15.74
N ILE A 192 -7.48 -11.82 14.45
CA ILE A 192 -6.91 -10.73 13.65
C ILE A 192 -7.64 -10.64 12.31
N LYS A 193 -7.64 -9.46 11.66
CA LYS A 193 -8.31 -9.31 10.36
C LYS A 193 -7.62 -10.14 9.29
N ARG A 194 -8.39 -10.61 8.31
CA ARG A 194 -7.89 -11.31 7.14
C ARG A 194 -6.93 -10.46 6.32
N SER A 195 -7.12 -9.14 6.25
CA SER A 195 -6.15 -8.18 5.69
C SER A 195 -4.76 -8.29 6.32
N GLU A 196 -4.68 -8.52 7.63
CA GLU A 196 -3.39 -8.64 8.34
C GLU A 196 -2.64 -9.91 7.93
N TRP A 197 -3.36 -11.02 7.81
CA TRP A 197 -2.78 -12.27 7.31
C TRP A 197 -2.21 -12.12 5.89
N GLN A 198 -2.93 -11.42 5.02
CA GLN A 198 -2.52 -11.15 3.64
C GLN A 198 -1.25 -10.28 3.60
N ALA A 199 -1.23 -9.19 4.37
CA ALA A 199 -0.07 -8.31 4.46
C ALA A 199 1.14 -9.02 5.05
N VAL A 200 0.99 -9.79 6.13
CA VAL A 200 2.11 -10.53 6.74
C VAL A 200 2.64 -11.63 5.81
N PHE A 201 1.78 -12.30 5.04
CA PHE A 201 2.21 -13.28 4.06
C PHE A 201 3.18 -12.65 3.04
N ARG A 202 2.78 -11.55 2.40
CA ARG A 202 3.63 -10.84 1.43
C ARG A 202 4.87 -10.22 2.09
N GLU A 203 4.71 -9.66 3.28
CA GLU A 203 5.81 -9.16 4.11
C GLU A 203 6.88 -10.23 4.36
N ASN A 204 6.48 -11.47 4.64
CA ASN A 204 7.41 -12.57 4.85
C ASN A 204 8.06 -13.06 3.55
N ILE A 205 7.34 -13.10 2.43
CA ILE A 205 7.92 -13.36 1.10
C ILE A 205 8.99 -12.32 0.77
N LEU A 206 8.70 -11.04 1.01
CA LEU A 206 9.66 -9.96 0.85
C LEU A 206 10.85 -10.09 1.82
N ARG A 207 10.61 -10.47 3.08
CA ARG A 207 11.70 -10.73 4.04
C ARG A 207 12.64 -11.83 3.53
N GLU A 208 12.12 -12.94 3.02
CA GLU A 208 12.93 -14.01 2.41
C GLU A 208 13.80 -13.44 1.29
N GLN A 209 13.22 -12.65 0.37
CA GLN A 209 13.94 -12.02 -0.75
C GLN A 209 15.01 -11.03 -0.30
N LEU A 210 14.82 -10.37 0.85
CA LEU A 210 15.77 -9.43 1.44
C LEU A 210 16.77 -10.08 2.40
N GLY A 211 16.71 -11.41 2.59
CA GLY A 211 17.56 -12.12 3.55
C GLY A 211 17.31 -11.72 5.01
N ARG A 212 16.07 -11.39 5.37
CA ARG A 212 15.66 -10.97 6.72
C ARG A 212 14.94 -12.10 7.46
N PRO A 213 15.04 -12.18 8.81
CA PRO A 213 14.29 -13.15 9.59
C PRO A 213 12.77 -13.02 9.41
N LEU A 214 12.09 -14.14 9.19
CA LEU A 214 10.65 -14.18 8.99
C LEU A 214 9.89 -13.82 10.26
N ARG A 215 8.82 -13.05 10.12
CA ARG A 215 7.87 -12.76 11.19
C ARG A 215 7.12 -14.04 11.54
N THR A 216 7.21 -14.44 12.81
CA THR A 216 6.65 -15.70 13.31
C THR A 216 5.25 -15.54 13.85
N HIS A 217 4.92 -14.38 14.42
CA HIS A 217 3.63 -14.11 15.05
C HIS A 217 3.10 -12.73 14.70
N TYR A 218 1.78 -12.58 14.74
CA TYR A 218 1.18 -11.26 14.51
C TYR A 218 1.50 -10.27 15.63
N ARG A 219 1.38 -10.69 16.89
CA ARG A 219 1.57 -9.81 18.04
C ARG A 219 2.88 -10.14 18.73
N THR A 220 3.30 -9.23 19.60
CA THR A 220 4.43 -9.41 20.51
C THR A 220 3.94 -9.20 21.93
N ASN A 221 4.44 -10.00 22.87
CA ASN A 221 4.34 -9.70 24.28
C ASN A 221 5.59 -8.94 24.73
N LYS A 222 5.39 -7.97 25.60
CA LYS A 222 6.43 -7.15 26.21
C LYS A 222 6.43 -7.33 27.73
N ASP A 223 7.57 -7.12 28.36
CA ASP A 223 7.67 -7.04 29.82
C ASP A 223 7.14 -5.69 30.35
N GLN A 224 7.25 -5.47 31.66
CA GLN A 224 6.80 -4.23 32.31
C GLN A 224 7.59 -3.00 31.85
N ASP A 225 8.82 -3.19 31.35
CA ASP A 225 9.71 -2.13 30.86
C ASP A 225 9.55 -1.89 29.35
N GLY A 226 8.71 -2.68 28.67
CA GLY A 226 8.43 -2.57 27.23
C GLY A 226 9.38 -3.35 26.33
N ASN A 227 10.28 -4.17 26.89
CA ASN A 227 11.19 -5.02 26.13
C ASN A 227 10.45 -6.22 25.55
N PHE A 228 10.89 -6.69 24.38
CA PHE A 228 10.33 -7.88 23.74
C PHE A 228 10.59 -9.13 24.59
N VAL A 229 9.54 -9.93 24.79
CA VAL A 229 9.64 -11.23 25.47
C VAL A 229 9.46 -12.38 24.49
N LYS A 230 8.36 -12.38 23.73
CA LYS A 230 8.04 -13.43 22.75
C LYS A 230 6.97 -12.99 21.76
N GLY A 231 6.81 -13.75 20.69
CA GLY A 231 5.63 -13.65 19.82
C GLY A 231 4.35 -14.09 20.53
N SER A 232 3.22 -13.52 20.12
CA SER A 232 1.89 -13.85 20.63
C SER A 232 0.81 -13.71 19.54
N GLY A 233 -0.37 -14.26 19.80
CA GLY A 233 -1.41 -14.39 18.78
C GLY A 233 -1.10 -15.53 17.79
N PRO A 234 -1.73 -15.55 16.61
CA PRO A 234 -1.56 -16.65 15.67
C PRO A 234 -0.15 -16.70 15.07
N SER A 235 0.31 -17.93 14.79
CA SER A 235 1.53 -18.17 14.03
C SER A 235 1.31 -17.76 12.57
N MET A 236 2.30 -17.08 12.01
CA MET A 236 2.34 -16.60 10.63
C MET A 236 3.11 -17.54 9.71
N LEU A 237 3.73 -18.57 10.29
CA LEU A 237 4.49 -19.59 9.61
C LEU A 237 3.88 -20.97 9.88
N SER A 238 3.95 -21.82 8.87
CA SER A 238 3.71 -23.25 9.00
C SER A 238 4.81 -23.94 9.82
N ASP A 239 4.59 -25.21 10.18
CA ASP A 239 5.54 -26.04 10.93
C ASP A 239 6.91 -26.20 10.25
N LYS A 240 7.02 -25.87 8.96
CA LYS A 240 8.28 -25.87 8.19
C LYS A 240 8.94 -24.50 8.08
N ASN A 241 8.54 -23.54 8.93
CA ASN A 241 8.97 -22.14 8.87
C ASN A 241 8.71 -21.48 7.51
N LYS A 242 7.60 -21.86 6.84
CA LYS A 242 7.18 -21.25 5.57
C LYS A 242 6.00 -20.29 5.77
N PRO A 243 5.98 -19.13 5.09
CA PRO A 243 4.86 -18.19 5.17
C PRO A 243 3.55 -18.89 4.85
N ILE A 244 2.52 -18.66 5.67
CA ILE A 244 1.19 -19.23 5.44
C ILE A 244 0.47 -18.37 4.40
N LEU A 245 0.24 -18.92 3.21
CA LEU A 245 -0.70 -18.32 2.24
C LEU A 245 -2.13 -18.55 2.74
N PRO A 246 -2.90 -17.49 3.06
CA PRO A 246 -4.26 -17.68 3.54
C PRO A 246 -5.16 -18.26 2.45
N VAL A 247 -5.97 -19.26 2.79
CA VAL A 247 -6.82 -19.99 1.81
C VAL A 247 -7.87 -19.11 1.12
N TRP A 248 -8.24 -18.00 1.75
CA TRP A 248 -9.16 -17.01 1.17
C TRP A 248 -8.46 -16.02 0.24
N TYR A 249 -7.13 -15.94 0.30
CA TYR A 249 -6.38 -14.92 -0.42
C TYR A 249 -6.10 -15.35 -1.86
N LYS A 250 -6.60 -14.54 -2.81
CA LYS A 250 -6.39 -14.71 -4.24
C LYS A 250 -5.75 -13.42 -4.76
N HIS A 251 -4.47 -13.49 -5.14
CA HIS A 251 -3.64 -12.35 -5.51
C HIS A 251 -3.24 -12.37 -6.98
#